data_AF-A0A2X4V0R0-F1
#
_entry.id   AF-A0A2X4V0R0-F1
#
_cell.length_a   1.000
_cell.length_b   1.000
_cell.length_c   1.000
_cell.angle_alpha   90.00
_cell.angle_beta   90.00
_cell.angle_gamma   90.00
#
_symmetry.space_group_name_H-M   'P 1'
#
loop_
_entity.id
_entity.type
_entity.pdbx_description
1 polymer ?
#
loop_
_entity_poly.entity_id
_entity_poly.type
_entity_poly.pdbx_seq_one_letter_code
_entity_poly.pdbx_strand_id
1 'polypeptide(L)'
;MKFSKKNAAVVRKALNGWVGEGALTVQQQEQLLQHVEVQPFDWRRLARYAFLAALASLVIAITSLFADSDLLDWLSGLFRFDAPVRMAMAGILAALAYTWALRRRRRHPEKRYGNEAALFIAVLFTACALWQMGVWLDNGSGRVSLLLMFAALLYGLIGWFSRSGLVWWFALLSLGNAFGAETGYLSGWGAYWLGMSFPIRFIAFGAALIAAALLLQPLLARRGLERVSLAMGLLYLFIALWLLSIFGNYGDLDSWYSVRQIELFHWSLLFGIAAAVVIWLGLKRDDAMLRGFGLTFLCINLYTRFFEFFWDSMPKAIFFVVLGLSLWALGHYAEKIWQLGRKPHDLTDD
;
A
#
# COMPACT_ATOMS: atom_id res chain seq x y z
N MET A 1 30.48 14.48 -9.81
CA MET A 1 29.15 13.98 -9.41
C MET A 1 29.29 12.60 -8.81
N LYS A 2 28.57 12.32 -7.71
CA LYS A 2 28.61 11.01 -7.04
C LYS A 2 27.52 10.10 -7.59
N PHE A 3 27.92 8.97 -8.15
CA PHE A 3 27.01 7.98 -8.72
C PHE A 3 27.11 6.66 -7.96
N SER A 4 26.01 5.91 -7.86
CA SER A 4 26.10 4.49 -7.46
C SER A 4 26.91 3.72 -8.50
N LYS A 5 27.55 2.59 -8.11
CA LYS A 5 28.28 1.71 -9.05
C LYS A 5 27.52 1.48 -10.37
N LYS A 6 26.21 1.18 -10.27
CA LYS A 6 25.35 0.92 -11.43
C LYS A 6 25.16 2.16 -12.31
N ASN A 7 24.94 3.34 -11.72
CA ASN A 7 24.75 4.57 -12.49
C ASN A 7 26.07 5.05 -13.08
N ALA A 8 27.19 4.88 -12.38
CA ALA A 8 28.52 5.19 -12.90
C ALA A 8 28.84 4.34 -14.14
N ALA A 9 28.51 3.05 -14.14
CA ALA A 9 28.65 2.18 -15.31
C ALA A 9 27.82 2.69 -16.51
N VAL A 10 26.57 3.14 -16.27
CA VAL A 10 25.73 3.73 -17.32
C VAL A 10 26.33 5.03 -17.87
N VAL A 11 26.82 5.93 -17.00
CA VAL A 11 27.47 7.17 -17.45
C VAL A 11 28.73 6.87 -18.26
N ARG A 12 29.59 5.96 -17.79
CA ARG A 12 30.78 5.52 -18.54
C ARG A 12 30.41 4.97 -19.91
N LYS A 13 29.36 4.16 -19.98
CA LYS A 13 28.87 3.58 -21.23
C LYS A 13 28.31 4.62 -22.19
N ALA A 14 27.56 5.60 -21.69
CA ALA A 14 27.04 6.70 -22.50
C ALA A 14 28.18 7.57 -23.07
N LEU A 15 29.16 7.91 -22.23
CA LEU A 15 30.36 8.66 -22.65
C LEU A 15 31.14 7.91 -23.73
N ASN A 16 31.33 6.60 -23.58
CA ASN A 16 31.98 5.77 -24.60
C ASN A 16 31.18 5.71 -25.91
N GLY A 17 29.86 5.60 -25.82
CA GLY A 17 28.97 5.61 -27.00
C GLY A 17 29.04 6.92 -27.77
N TRP A 18 29.00 8.05 -27.07
CA TRP A 18 29.06 9.38 -27.68
C TRP A 18 30.42 9.71 -28.32
N VAL A 19 31.50 9.12 -27.83
CA VAL A 19 32.80 9.17 -28.53
C VAL A 19 32.76 8.34 -29.82
N GLY A 20 32.16 7.15 -29.78
CA GLY A 20 31.98 6.30 -30.95
C GLY A 20 31.07 6.89 -32.03
N GLU A 21 30.10 7.71 -31.64
CA GLU A 21 29.20 8.46 -32.53
C GLU A 21 29.80 9.79 -33.03
N GLY A 22 31.00 10.16 -32.59
CA GLY A 22 31.66 11.43 -32.95
C GLY A 22 31.06 12.67 -32.29
N ALA A 23 30.14 12.50 -31.33
CA ALA A 23 29.50 13.59 -30.59
C ALA A 23 30.40 14.20 -29.50
N LEU A 24 31.44 13.47 -29.06
CA LEU A 24 32.42 13.89 -28.05
C LEU A 24 33.84 13.56 -28.49
N THR A 25 34.80 14.42 -28.14
CA THR A 25 36.23 14.10 -28.30
C THR A 25 36.75 13.26 -27.15
N VAL A 26 37.81 12.49 -27.39
CA VAL A 26 38.47 11.64 -26.38
C VAL A 26 38.94 12.46 -25.16
N GLN A 27 39.40 13.70 -25.37
CA GLN A 27 39.79 14.59 -24.29
C GLN A 27 38.61 15.04 -23.41
N GLN A 28 37.44 15.29 -24.01
CA GLN A 28 36.23 15.65 -23.26
C GLN A 28 35.71 14.46 -22.44
N GLN A 29 35.83 13.24 -22.97
CA GLN A 29 35.50 12.01 -22.26
C GLN A 29 36.36 11.83 -21.00
N GLU A 30 37.69 12.00 -21.12
CA GLU A 30 38.60 11.87 -19.98
C GLU A 30 38.30 12.90 -18.88
N GLN A 31 38.06 14.16 -19.25
CA GLN A 31 37.64 15.19 -18.29
C GLN A 31 36.33 14.84 -17.59
N LEU A 32 35.33 14.34 -18.32
CA LEU A 32 34.05 13.96 -17.75
C LEU A 32 34.16 12.74 -16.83
N LEU A 33 35.02 11.77 -17.16
CA LEU A 33 35.27 10.59 -16.35
C LEU A 33 35.97 10.92 -15.02
N GLN A 34 36.86 11.91 -15.00
CA GLN A 34 37.49 12.39 -13.77
C GLN A 34 36.47 12.96 -12.77
N HIS A 35 35.32 13.44 -13.26
CA HIS A 35 34.23 13.91 -12.41
C HIS A 35 33.22 12.81 -12.01
N VAL A 36 33.37 11.56 -12.47
CA VAL A 36 32.52 10.43 -12.08
C VAL A 36 33.08 9.76 -10.82
N GLU A 37 32.66 10.25 -9.65
CA GLU A 37 32.98 9.61 -8.38
C GLU A 37 31.99 8.48 -8.09
N VAL A 38 32.49 7.27 -7.89
CA VAL A 38 31.66 6.10 -7.57
C VAL A 38 31.48 6.00 -6.06
N GLN A 39 30.23 6.08 -5.59
CA GLN A 39 29.91 5.69 -4.22
C GLN A 39 29.98 4.16 -4.10
N PRO A 40 30.83 3.62 -3.20
CA PRO A 40 31.08 2.18 -3.12
C PRO A 40 29.89 1.40 -2.54
N PHE A 41 29.01 2.04 -1.77
CA PHE A 41 27.92 1.39 -1.04
C PHE A 41 26.55 2.03 -1.32
N ASP A 42 25.52 1.20 -1.58
CA ASP A 42 24.15 1.63 -1.88
C ASP A 42 23.35 1.89 -0.60
N TRP A 43 23.62 3.03 0.03
CA TRP A 43 22.94 3.49 1.26
C TRP A 43 21.41 3.56 1.12
N ARG A 44 20.88 3.72 -0.09
CA ARG A 44 19.43 3.76 -0.34
C ARG A 44 18.80 2.39 -0.14
N ARG A 45 19.44 1.32 -0.61
CA ARG A 45 18.95 -0.05 -0.36
C ARG A 45 19.07 -0.41 1.12
N LEU A 46 20.20 -0.11 1.75
CA LEU A 46 20.37 -0.35 3.19
C LEU A 46 19.27 0.36 3.98
N ALA A 47 19.02 1.65 3.71
CA ALA A 47 17.97 2.40 4.37
C ALA A 47 16.60 1.70 4.19
N ARG A 48 16.24 1.30 2.97
CA ARG A 48 14.95 0.62 2.71
C ARG A 48 14.81 -0.68 3.51
N TYR A 49 15.84 -1.53 3.52
CA TYR A 49 15.79 -2.80 4.25
C TYR A 49 15.87 -2.60 5.76
N ALA A 50 16.66 -1.64 6.23
CA ALA A 50 16.71 -1.29 7.65
C ALA A 50 15.38 -0.75 8.16
N PHE A 51 14.65 0.05 7.37
CA PHE A 51 13.28 0.46 7.73
C PHE A 51 12.31 -0.71 7.74
N LEU A 52 12.43 -1.67 6.83
CA LEU A 52 11.62 -2.88 6.84
C LEU A 52 11.91 -3.75 8.08
N ALA A 53 13.19 -3.92 8.42
CA ALA A 53 13.63 -4.62 9.61
C ALA A 53 13.12 -3.91 10.88
N ALA A 54 13.24 -2.58 10.95
CA ALA A 54 12.70 -1.80 12.08
C ALA A 54 11.18 -1.96 12.23
N LEU A 55 10.44 -2.00 11.12
CA LEU A 55 9.00 -2.26 11.15
C LEU A 55 8.69 -3.68 11.64
N ALA A 56 9.42 -4.69 11.15
CA ALA A 56 9.27 -6.07 11.61
C ALA A 56 9.59 -6.21 13.10
N SER A 57 10.68 -5.58 13.57
CA SER A 57 11.04 -5.51 14.98
C SER A 57 9.96 -4.83 15.82
N LEU A 58 9.32 -3.77 15.31
CA LEU A 58 8.22 -3.11 16.01
C LEU A 58 7.01 -4.04 16.17
N VAL A 59 6.65 -4.79 15.11
CA VAL A 59 5.57 -5.78 15.18
C VAL A 59 5.91 -6.87 16.19
N ILE A 60 7.12 -7.41 16.14
CA ILE A 60 7.59 -8.43 17.10
C ILE A 60 7.54 -7.88 18.53
N ALA A 61 7.96 -6.64 18.75
CA ALA A 61 7.89 -6.01 20.08
C ALA A 61 6.45 -5.89 20.58
N ILE A 62 5.50 -5.50 19.72
CA ILE A 62 4.08 -5.43 20.08
C ILE A 62 3.52 -6.84 20.39
N THR A 63 3.85 -7.85 19.58
CA THR A 63 3.38 -9.22 19.82
C THR A 63 4.00 -9.80 21.09
N SER A 64 5.29 -9.54 21.33
CA SER A 64 6.01 -9.98 22.53
C SER A 64 5.49 -9.33 23.80
N LEU A 65 4.92 -8.12 23.70
CA LEU A 65 4.27 -7.45 24.83
C LEU A 65 3.16 -8.34 25.42
N PHE A 66 2.38 -9.01 24.59
CA PHE A 66 1.30 -9.88 25.07
C PHE A 66 1.79 -11.17 25.74
N ALA A 67 3.07 -11.51 25.60
CA ALA A 67 3.68 -12.69 26.21
C ALA A 67 4.45 -12.35 27.51
N ASP A 68 4.65 -11.07 27.82
CA ASP A 68 5.39 -10.60 28.99
C ASP A 68 4.42 -10.08 30.06
N SER A 69 4.18 -10.89 31.08
CA SER A 69 3.25 -10.57 32.18
C SER A 69 3.70 -9.38 33.01
N ASP A 70 5.00 -9.21 33.24
CA ASP A 70 5.53 -8.13 34.08
C ASP A 70 5.38 -6.78 33.37
N LEU A 71 5.66 -6.76 32.07
CA LEU A 71 5.53 -5.54 31.27
C LEU A 71 4.06 -5.19 31.03
N LEU A 72 3.19 -6.20 30.84
CA LEU A 72 1.74 -6.01 30.83
C LEU A 72 1.21 -5.48 32.15
N ASP A 73 1.67 -6.00 33.29
CA ASP A 73 1.26 -5.55 34.62
C ASP A 73 1.69 -4.11 34.87
N TRP A 74 2.90 -3.73 34.47
CA TRP A 74 3.33 -2.33 34.51
C TRP A 74 2.48 -1.44 33.59
N LEU A 75 2.18 -1.90 32.36
CA LEU A 75 1.30 -1.18 31.43
C LEU A 75 -0.14 -1.09 31.94
N SER A 76 -0.62 -2.10 32.67
CA SER A 76 -1.93 -2.10 33.33
C SER A 76 -2.04 -0.97 34.36
N GLY A 77 -0.90 -0.52 34.90
CA GLY A 77 -0.81 0.71 35.70
C GLY A 77 -1.34 1.95 34.98
N LEU A 78 -1.19 2.03 33.65
CA LEU A 78 -1.78 3.11 32.84
C LEU A 78 -3.30 2.99 32.74
N PHE A 79 -3.84 1.77 32.79
CA PHE A 79 -5.29 1.52 32.78
C PHE A 79 -5.97 1.84 34.12
N ARG A 80 -5.20 2.16 35.17
CA ARG A 80 -5.74 2.74 36.41
C ARG A 80 -6.36 4.12 36.21
N PHE A 81 -5.92 4.85 35.17
CA PHE A 81 -6.47 6.15 34.84
C PHE A 81 -7.75 6.01 34.02
N ASP A 82 -8.72 6.89 34.30
CA ASP A 82 -9.97 6.95 33.54
C ASP A 82 -9.71 7.20 32.05
N ALA A 83 -10.62 6.70 31.20
CA ALA A 83 -10.55 6.84 29.75
C ALA A 83 -10.24 8.28 29.25
N PRO A 84 -10.89 9.37 29.75
CA PRO A 84 -10.57 10.72 29.32
C PRO A 84 -9.15 11.17 29.67
N VAL A 85 -8.60 10.70 30.81
CA VAL A 85 -7.22 11.03 31.21
C VAL A 85 -6.23 10.33 30.27
N ARG A 86 -6.43 9.05 29.99
CA ARG A 86 -5.63 8.30 29.01
C ARG A 86 -5.71 8.91 27.61
N MET A 87 -6.90 9.33 27.18
CA MET A 87 -7.11 10.06 25.93
C MET A 87 -6.30 11.36 25.90
N ALA A 88 -6.38 12.18 26.95
CA ALA A 88 -5.64 13.43 27.04
C ALA A 88 -4.13 13.22 27.01
N MET A 89 -3.62 12.24 27.77
CA MET A 89 -2.19 11.87 27.75
C MET A 89 -1.72 11.46 26.35
N ALA A 90 -2.44 10.53 25.70
CA ALA A 90 -2.13 10.10 24.34
C ALA A 90 -2.23 11.26 23.34
N GLY A 91 -3.22 12.14 23.48
CA GLY A 91 -3.40 13.34 22.66
C GLY A 91 -2.26 14.34 22.81
N ILE A 92 -1.79 14.59 24.04
CA ILE A 92 -0.61 15.43 24.31
C ILE A 92 0.65 14.82 23.68
N LEU A 93 0.86 13.51 23.87
CA LEU A 93 1.98 12.80 23.25
C LEU A 93 1.93 12.86 21.71
N ALA A 94 0.74 12.71 21.12
CA ALA A 94 0.53 12.87 19.69
C ALA A 94 0.89 14.28 19.22
N ALA A 95 0.43 15.33 19.93
CA ALA A 95 0.73 16.71 19.60
C ALA A 95 2.24 17.02 19.70
N LEU A 96 2.91 16.54 20.76
CA LEU A 96 4.36 16.66 20.91
C LEU A 96 5.11 15.90 19.80
N ALA A 97 4.66 14.70 19.45
CA ALA A 97 5.25 13.92 18.37
C ALA A 97 5.06 14.58 16.99
N TYR A 98 3.88 15.12 16.68
CA TYR A 98 3.65 15.86 15.44
C TYR A 98 4.47 17.14 15.37
N THR A 99 4.53 17.92 16.45
CA THR A 99 5.33 19.15 16.48
C THR A 99 6.82 18.85 16.29
N TRP A 100 7.34 17.81 16.94
CA TRP A 100 8.69 17.33 16.74
C TRP A 100 8.92 16.84 15.30
N ALA A 101 8.04 15.99 14.76
CA ALA A 101 8.17 15.44 13.41
C ALA A 101 8.12 16.54 12.34
N LEU A 102 7.23 17.52 12.47
CA LEU A 102 7.13 18.66 11.55
C LEU A 102 8.32 19.61 11.67
N ARG A 103 8.83 19.87 12.89
CA ARG A 103 10.07 20.64 13.09
C ARG A 103 11.27 19.94 12.46
N ARG A 104 11.41 18.63 12.68
CA ARG A 104 12.46 17.80 12.07
C ARG A 104 12.39 17.85 10.56
N ARG A 105 11.20 17.74 9.97
CA ARG A 105 11.00 17.80 8.52
C ARG A 105 11.38 19.15 7.92
N ARG A 106 11.15 20.26 8.64
CA ARG A 106 11.60 21.60 8.21
C ARG A 106 13.13 21.74 8.26
N ARG A 107 13.79 21.16 9.27
CA ARG A 107 15.25 21.21 9.42
C ARG A 107 15.99 20.27 8.45
N HIS A 108 15.41 19.11 8.17
CA HIS A 108 16.02 18.06 7.34
C HIS A 108 15.05 17.56 6.26
N PRO A 109 14.67 18.39 5.27
CA PRO A 109 13.74 18.01 4.20
C PRO A 109 14.25 16.84 3.34
N GLU A 110 15.58 16.65 3.26
CA GLU A 110 16.24 15.58 2.53
C GLU A 110 15.99 14.18 3.12
N LYS A 111 15.70 14.09 4.42
CA LYS A 111 15.52 12.81 5.14
C LYS A 111 14.10 12.27 5.05
N ARG A 112 13.59 12.07 3.82
CA ARG A 112 12.18 11.67 3.55
C ARG A 112 11.68 10.51 4.40
N TYR A 113 12.38 9.37 4.41
CA TYR A 113 11.95 8.18 5.17
C TYR A 113 11.96 8.40 6.69
N GLY A 114 12.99 9.08 7.21
CA GLY A 114 13.06 9.41 8.63
C GLY A 114 11.97 10.38 9.08
N ASN A 115 11.58 11.32 8.22
CA ASN A 115 10.49 12.25 8.48
C ASN A 115 9.12 11.55 8.46
N GLU A 116 8.89 10.63 7.52
CA GLU A 116 7.66 9.82 7.50
C GLU A 116 7.57 8.88 8.70
N ALA A 117 8.69 8.26 9.11
CA ALA A 117 8.73 7.43 10.32
C ALA A 117 8.42 8.24 11.60
N ALA A 118 8.91 9.48 11.70
CA ALA A 118 8.57 10.37 12.81
C ALA A 118 7.08 10.72 12.83
N LEU A 119 6.47 10.99 11.66
CA LEU A 119 5.03 11.23 11.55
C LEU A 119 4.22 9.97 11.89
N PHE A 120 4.71 8.79 11.53
CA PHE A 120 4.05 7.52 11.86
C PHE A 120 3.93 7.31 13.38
N ILE A 121 4.97 7.62 14.16
CA ILE A 121 4.89 7.57 15.63
C ILE A 121 3.77 8.47 16.16
N ALA A 122 3.62 9.67 15.61
CA ALA A 122 2.54 10.58 15.98
C ALA A 122 1.14 10.04 15.59
N VAL A 123 1.04 9.38 14.43
CA VAL A 123 -0.19 8.68 14.00
C VAL A 123 -0.58 7.58 14.97
N LEU A 124 0.38 6.80 15.48
CA LEU A 124 0.13 5.75 16.48
C LEU A 124 -0.42 6.33 17.78
N PHE A 125 0.18 7.40 18.32
CA PHE A 125 -0.36 8.07 19.51
C PHE A 125 -1.76 8.66 19.26
N THR A 126 -2.01 9.16 18.05
CA THR A 126 -3.35 9.63 17.65
C THR A 126 -4.35 8.47 17.65
N ALA A 127 -3.96 7.30 17.15
CA ALA A 127 -4.81 6.10 17.15
C ALA A 127 -5.12 5.65 18.58
N CYS A 128 -4.14 5.66 19.49
CA CYS A 128 -4.36 5.41 20.90
C CYS A 128 -5.33 6.44 21.50
N ALA A 129 -5.15 7.74 21.23
CA ALA A 129 -6.04 8.77 21.74
C ALA A 129 -7.48 8.57 21.23
N LEU A 130 -7.66 8.28 19.95
CA LEU A 130 -8.96 7.99 19.35
C LEU A 130 -9.60 6.74 19.95
N TRP A 131 -8.82 5.67 20.17
CA TRP A 131 -9.33 4.48 20.84
C TRP A 131 -9.84 4.80 22.26
N GLN A 132 -9.05 5.54 23.05
CA GLN A 132 -9.46 5.97 24.39
C GLN A 132 -10.67 6.90 24.37
N MET A 133 -10.79 7.77 23.36
CA MET A 133 -11.98 8.57 23.12
C MET A 133 -13.20 7.69 22.82
N GLY A 134 -13.03 6.63 22.05
CA GLY A 134 -14.05 5.63 21.79
C GLY A 134 -14.55 4.95 23.08
N VAL A 135 -13.63 4.55 23.97
CA VAL A 135 -13.98 3.96 25.27
C VAL A 135 -14.71 4.98 26.16
N TRP A 136 -14.29 6.24 26.16
CA TRP A 136 -14.90 7.29 26.97
C TRP A 136 -16.30 7.67 26.49
N LEU A 137 -16.49 7.78 25.17
CA LEU A 137 -17.75 8.17 24.54
C LEU A 137 -18.68 6.98 24.28
N ASP A 138 -18.29 5.78 24.68
CA ASP A 138 -19.12 4.60 24.50
C ASP A 138 -20.42 4.75 25.27
N ASN A 139 -21.51 4.82 24.53
CA ASN A 139 -22.87 4.93 25.04
C ASN A 139 -23.63 3.59 24.91
N GLY A 140 -22.93 2.49 24.64
CA GLY A 140 -23.50 1.17 24.44
C GLY A 140 -24.15 0.96 23.07
N SER A 141 -24.17 1.97 22.19
CA SER A 141 -24.72 1.83 20.83
C SER A 141 -23.85 0.99 19.89
N GLY A 142 -22.58 0.78 20.25
CA GLY A 142 -21.61 0.06 19.42
C GLY A 142 -21.28 0.74 18.09
N ARG A 143 -21.70 2.01 17.87
CA ARG A 143 -21.49 2.76 16.62
C ARG A 143 -20.12 3.44 16.58
N VAL A 144 -19.12 2.74 16.07
CA VAL A 144 -17.72 3.21 15.97
C VAL A 144 -17.49 4.08 14.73
N SER A 145 -18.45 4.12 13.80
CA SER A 145 -18.34 4.85 12.53
C SER A 145 -18.04 6.34 12.69
N LEU A 146 -18.72 7.03 13.61
CA LEU A 146 -18.48 8.46 13.88
C LEU A 146 -17.04 8.72 14.33
N LEU A 147 -16.49 7.84 15.17
CA LEU A 147 -15.09 7.92 15.59
C LEU A 147 -14.14 7.73 14.41
N LEU A 148 -14.45 6.79 13.51
CA LEU A 148 -13.67 6.54 12.30
C LEU A 148 -13.76 7.68 11.29
N MET A 149 -14.93 8.32 11.16
CA MET A 149 -15.11 9.54 10.35
C MET A 149 -14.30 10.70 10.92
N PHE A 150 -14.31 10.86 12.25
CA PHE A 150 -13.49 11.85 12.93
C PHE A 150 -12.00 11.57 12.73
N ALA A 151 -11.57 10.31 12.83
CA ALA A 151 -10.21 9.89 12.52
C ALA A 151 -9.81 10.21 11.07
N ALA A 152 -10.69 9.92 10.11
CA ALA A 152 -10.48 10.24 8.70
C ALA A 152 -10.31 11.75 8.47
N LEU A 153 -11.14 12.57 9.12
CA LEU A 153 -11.02 14.02 9.07
C LEU A 153 -9.70 14.50 9.68
N LEU A 154 -9.36 14.02 10.88
CA LEU A 154 -8.16 14.42 11.61
C LEU A 154 -6.89 14.06 10.82
N TYR A 155 -6.75 12.80 10.41
CA TYR A 155 -5.64 12.37 9.56
C TYR A 155 -5.65 13.05 8.19
N GLY A 156 -6.83 13.33 7.63
CA GLY A 156 -6.98 14.04 6.38
C GLY A 156 -6.40 15.45 6.46
N LEU A 157 -6.79 16.23 7.47
CA LEU A 157 -6.25 17.57 7.72
C LEU A 157 -4.74 17.52 7.93
N ILE A 158 -4.26 16.64 8.81
CA ILE A 158 -2.83 16.53 9.10
C ILE A 158 -2.05 16.10 7.85
N GLY A 159 -2.52 15.09 7.12
CA GLY A 159 -1.91 14.62 5.87
C GLY A 159 -1.87 15.70 4.79
N TRP A 160 -2.94 16.47 4.66
CA TRP A 160 -3.05 17.59 3.73
C TRP A 160 -2.04 18.69 4.01
N PHE A 161 -1.97 19.17 5.26
CA PHE A 161 -1.07 20.26 5.65
C PHE A 161 0.38 19.81 5.76
N SER A 162 0.63 18.58 6.23
CA SER A 162 1.98 18.02 6.29
C SER A 162 2.49 17.60 4.92
N ARG A 163 1.65 17.39 3.90
CA ARG A 163 2.04 16.78 2.62
C ARG A 163 2.70 15.41 2.84
N SER A 164 2.14 14.62 3.76
CA SER A 164 2.59 13.24 4.02
C SER A 164 1.63 12.27 3.36
N GLY A 165 2.18 11.47 2.45
CA GLY A 165 1.42 10.38 1.83
C GLY A 165 1.03 9.30 2.83
N LEU A 166 1.86 9.08 3.87
CA LEU A 166 1.60 8.08 4.91
C LEU A 166 0.42 8.49 5.79
N VAL A 167 0.39 9.73 6.30
CA VAL A 167 -0.73 10.19 7.13
C VAL A 167 -2.02 10.26 6.30
N TRP A 168 -1.92 10.69 5.03
CA TRP A 168 -3.05 10.69 4.11
C TRP A 168 -3.59 9.27 3.83
N TRP A 169 -2.71 8.27 3.76
CA TRP A 169 -3.11 6.87 3.63
C TRP A 169 -3.95 6.40 4.83
N PHE A 170 -3.56 6.75 6.06
CA PHE A 170 -4.37 6.48 7.26
C PHE A 170 -5.73 7.18 7.23
N ALA A 171 -5.78 8.41 6.69
CA ALA A 171 -7.05 9.12 6.52
C ALA A 171 -8.02 8.34 5.61
N LEU A 172 -7.52 7.87 4.45
CA LEU A 172 -8.31 7.10 3.50
C LEU A 172 -8.69 5.72 4.04
N LEU A 173 -7.81 5.09 4.82
CA LEU A 173 -8.15 3.86 5.55
C LEU A 173 -9.26 4.06 6.56
N SER A 174 -9.16 5.10 7.40
CA SER A 174 -10.21 5.43 8.37
C SER A 174 -11.53 5.75 7.65
N LEU A 175 -11.48 6.43 6.51
CA LEU A 175 -12.66 6.72 5.71
C LEU A 175 -13.33 5.44 5.16
N GLY A 176 -12.55 4.51 4.62
CA GLY A 176 -13.08 3.24 4.14
C GLY A 176 -13.65 2.37 5.27
N ASN A 177 -12.99 2.35 6.44
CA ASN A 177 -13.52 1.67 7.62
C ASN A 177 -14.81 2.32 8.13
N ALA A 178 -14.88 3.66 8.14
CA ALA A 178 -16.10 4.39 8.49
C ALA A 178 -17.26 4.05 7.55
N PHE A 179 -16.99 4.02 6.23
CA PHE A 179 -17.98 3.62 5.22
C PHE A 179 -18.46 2.17 5.41
N GLY A 180 -17.54 1.25 5.66
CA GLY A 180 -17.87 -0.15 5.96
C GLY A 180 -18.73 -0.27 7.22
N ALA A 181 -18.34 0.41 8.29
CA ALA A 181 -19.08 0.41 9.55
C ALA A 181 -20.49 1.02 9.38
N GLU A 182 -20.63 2.21 8.78
CA GLU A 182 -21.94 2.84 8.54
C GLU A 182 -22.86 1.98 7.71
N THR A 183 -22.38 1.47 6.57
CA THR A 183 -23.23 0.63 5.73
C THR A 183 -23.58 -0.69 6.42
N GLY A 184 -22.69 -1.22 7.27
CA GLY A 184 -22.98 -2.35 8.16
C GLY A 184 -24.08 -2.03 9.17
N TYR A 185 -23.99 -0.90 9.88
CA TYR A 185 -25.02 -0.49 10.84
C TYR A 185 -26.37 -0.26 10.16
N LEU A 186 -26.38 0.36 8.97
CA LEU A 186 -27.59 0.60 8.21
C LEU A 186 -28.26 -0.68 7.68
N SER A 187 -27.49 -1.76 7.47
CA SER A 187 -28.06 -3.09 7.19
C SER A 187 -28.34 -3.91 8.44
N GLY A 188 -28.12 -3.39 9.65
CA GLY A 188 -28.24 -4.16 10.89
C GLY A 188 -27.22 -5.29 10.98
N TRP A 189 -26.03 -5.10 10.39
CA TRP A 189 -25.02 -6.12 10.09
C TRP A 189 -25.50 -7.25 9.16
N GLY A 190 -26.70 -7.10 8.59
CA GLY A 190 -27.20 -7.95 7.53
C GLY A 190 -26.32 -7.85 6.30
N ALA A 191 -26.29 -8.92 5.53
CA ALA A 191 -25.40 -9.03 4.38
C ALA A 191 -25.70 -8.03 3.26
N TYR A 192 -26.94 -7.52 3.20
CA TYR A 192 -27.42 -6.61 2.16
C TYR A 192 -27.81 -5.24 2.70
N TRP A 193 -27.40 -4.20 1.97
CA TRP A 193 -27.87 -2.83 2.14
C TRP A 193 -28.25 -2.34 0.75
N LEU A 194 -29.52 -1.98 0.54
CA LEU A 194 -30.08 -1.68 -0.78
C LEU A 194 -29.84 -2.82 -1.81
N GLY A 195 -29.91 -4.09 -1.36
CA GLY A 195 -29.64 -5.26 -2.21
C GLY A 195 -28.17 -5.49 -2.57
N MET A 196 -27.25 -4.67 -2.03
CA MET A 196 -25.82 -4.76 -2.28
C MET A 196 -25.07 -5.46 -1.13
N SER A 197 -24.31 -6.49 -1.45
CA SER A 197 -23.32 -7.09 -0.55
C SER A 197 -22.18 -6.10 -0.24
N PHE A 198 -21.44 -6.35 0.83
CA PHE A 198 -20.26 -5.54 1.19
C PHE A 198 -19.29 -5.32 0.02
N PRO A 199 -18.92 -6.36 -0.77
CA PRO A 199 -18.11 -6.17 -1.98
C PRO A 199 -18.68 -5.14 -2.95
N ILE A 200 -19.98 -5.18 -3.27
CA ILE A 200 -20.59 -4.22 -4.21
C ILE A 200 -20.53 -2.79 -3.65
N ARG A 201 -20.80 -2.62 -2.35
CA ARG A 201 -20.69 -1.31 -1.68
C ARG A 201 -19.27 -0.75 -1.79
N PHE A 202 -18.25 -1.59 -1.61
CA PHE A 202 -16.85 -1.18 -1.72
C PHE A 202 -16.36 -0.99 -3.16
N ILE A 203 -16.97 -1.63 -4.17
CA ILE A 203 -16.75 -1.30 -5.58
C ILE A 203 -17.21 0.14 -5.85
N ALA A 204 -18.41 0.50 -5.40
CA ALA A 204 -18.94 1.85 -5.56
C ALA A 204 -18.06 2.87 -4.81
N PHE A 205 -17.66 2.56 -3.58
CA PHE A 205 -16.75 3.40 -2.80
C PHE A 205 -15.37 3.58 -3.47
N GLY A 206 -14.75 2.49 -3.93
CA GLY A 206 -13.47 2.52 -4.63
C GLY A 206 -13.54 3.34 -5.92
N ALA A 207 -14.60 3.15 -6.72
CA ALA A 207 -14.85 3.92 -7.93
C ALA A 207 -15.05 5.42 -7.64
N ALA A 208 -15.83 5.75 -6.60
CA ALA A 208 -16.01 7.13 -6.15
C ALA A 208 -14.68 7.75 -5.69
N LEU A 209 -13.84 7.00 -4.99
CA LEU A 209 -12.52 7.47 -4.55
C LEU A 209 -11.56 7.70 -5.72
N ILE A 210 -11.58 6.82 -6.73
CA ILE A 210 -10.83 7.01 -7.99
C ILE A 210 -11.34 8.27 -8.71
N ALA A 211 -12.65 8.43 -8.85
CA ALA A 211 -13.24 9.60 -9.49
C ALA A 211 -12.84 10.89 -8.76
N ALA A 212 -12.93 10.91 -7.42
CA ALA A 212 -12.49 12.03 -6.61
C ALA A 212 -10.99 12.31 -6.77
N ALA A 213 -10.15 11.28 -6.81
CA ALA A 213 -8.70 11.44 -7.03
C ALA A 213 -8.38 12.05 -8.40
N LEU A 214 -9.13 11.67 -9.45
CA LEU A 214 -8.97 12.22 -10.79
C LEU A 214 -9.52 13.65 -10.91
N LEU A 215 -10.69 13.94 -10.32
CA LEU A 215 -11.29 15.27 -10.33
C LEU A 215 -10.45 16.28 -9.54
N LEU A 216 -9.89 15.85 -8.41
CA LEU A 216 -9.05 16.68 -7.53
C LEU A 216 -7.56 16.54 -7.84
N GLN A 217 -7.20 15.89 -8.94
CA GLN A 217 -5.82 15.64 -9.36
C GLN A 217 -4.91 16.88 -9.28
N PRO A 218 -5.27 18.09 -9.79
CA PRO A 218 -4.37 19.23 -9.72
C PRO A 218 -4.10 19.68 -8.28
N LEU A 219 -5.08 19.57 -7.38
CA LEU A 219 -4.93 19.94 -5.98
C LEU A 219 -4.10 18.90 -5.22
N LEU A 220 -4.38 17.62 -5.45
CA LEU A 220 -3.66 16.49 -4.85
C LEU A 220 -2.21 16.42 -5.33
N ALA A 221 -1.94 16.69 -6.60
CA ALA A 221 -0.60 16.72 -7.18
C ALA A 221 0.27 17.83 -6.55
N ARG A 222 -0.28 19.03 -6.35
CA ARG A 222 0.41 20.13 -5.63
C ARG A 222 0.81 19.77 -4.20
N ARG A 223 0.10 18.82 -3.58
CA ARG A 223 0.36 18.32 -2.23
C ARG A 223 1.15 17.01 -2.21
N GLY A 224 1.41 16.38 -3.36
CA GLY A 224 2.06 15.08 -3.45
C GLY A 224 1.19 13.91 -2.97
N LEU A 225 -0.15 14.05 -3.00
CA LEU A 225 -1.13 13.10 -2.46
C LEU A 225 -1.90 12.33 -3.54
N GLU A 226 -1.76 12.73 -4.80
CA GLU A 226 -2.45 12.13 -5.96
C GLU A 226 -2.24 10.62 -6.01
N ARG A 227 -0.97 10.18 -6.04
CA ARG A 227 -0.64 8.75 -6.20
C ARG A 227 -1.21 7.90 -5.06
N VAL A 228 -1.15 8.39 -3.83
CA VAL A 228 -1.72 7.66 -2.68
C VAL A 228 -3.24 7.58 -2.80
N SER A 229 -3.90 8.67 -3.19
CA SER A 229 -5.36 8.70 -3.35
C SER A 229 -5.84 7.75 -4.44
N LEU A 230 -5.18 7.77 -5.61
CA LEU A 230 -5.51 6.87 -6.71
C LEU A 230 -5.20 5.41 -6.37
N ALA A 231 -4.06 5.13 -5.73
CA ALA A 231 -3.70 3.78 -5.28
C ALA A 231 -4.72 3.23 -4.28
N MET A 232 -5.19 4.04 -3.33
CA MET A 232 -6.22 3.62 -2.36
C MET A 232 -7.56 3.34 -3.04
N GLY A 233 -7.98 4.16 -4.01
CA GLY A 233 -9.20 3.91 -4.77
C GLY A 233 -9.14 2.61 -5.56
N LEU A 234 -8.01 2.35 -6.24
CA LEU A 234 -7.77 1.09 -6.94
C LEU A 234 -7.71 -0.09 -6.00
N LEU A 235 -7.09 0.05 -4.83
CA LEU A 235 -7.01 -1.01 -3.83
C LEU A 235 -8.40 -1.41 -3.32
N TYR A 236 -9.23 -0.43 -2.93
CA TYR A 236 -10.61 -0.70 -2.52
C TYR A 236 -11.42 -1.36 -3.64
N LEU A 237 -11.33 -0.81 -4.86
CA LEU A 237 -12.03 -1.36 -6.01
C LEU A 237 -11.64 -2.81 -6.30
N PHE A 238 -10.34 -3.10 -6.35
CA PHE A 238 -9.87 -4.42 -6.76
C PHE A 238 -9.98 -5.48 -5.66
N ILE A 239 -9.78 -5.13 -4.39
CA ILE A 239 -10.07 -6.06 -3.29
C ILE A 239 -11.57 -6.40 -3.30
N ALA A 240 -12.43 -5.40 -3.51
CA ALA A 240 -13.86 -5.62 -3.57
C ALA A 240 -14.27 -6.47 -4.78
N LEU A 241 -13.71 -6.24 -5.96
CA LEU A 241 -13.91 -7.09 -7.15
C LEU A 241 -13.43 -8.52 -6.93
N TRP A 242 -12.30 -8.70 -6.25
CA TRP A 242 -11.77 -10.01 -5.92
C TRP A 242 -12.70 -10.77 -4.98
N LEU A 243 -13.13 -10.14 -3.87
CA LEU A 243 -14.11 -10.73 -2.96
C LEU A 243 -15.43 -11.03 -3.68
N LEU A 244 -15.90 -10.12 -4.53
CA LEU A 244 -17.11 -10.32 -5.32
C LEU A 244 -16.98 -11.50 -6.31
N SER A 245 -15.80 -11.74 -6.87
CA SER A 245 -15.57 -12.90 -7.74
C SER A 245 -15.59 -14.25 -7.01
N ILE A 246 -15.32 -14.26 -5.71
CA ILE A 246 -15.33 -15.48 -4.87
C ILE A 246 -16.72 -15.70 -4.27
N PHE A 247 -17.32 -14.64 -3.73
CA PHE A 247 -18.54 -14.72 -2.93
C PHE A 247 -19.81 -14.32 -3.68
N GLY A 248 -19.69 -13.61 -4.81
CA GLY A 248 -20.83 -13.05 -5.52
C GLY A 248 -21.63 -12.04 -4.68
N ASN A 249 -22.86 -11.78 -5.11
CA ASN A 249 -23.82 -10.98 -4.34
C ASN A 249 -24.68 -11.87 -3.44
N TYR A 250 -24.07 -12.88 -2.81
CA TYR A 250 -24.73 -13.79 -1.89
C TYR A 250 -24.45 -13.35 -0.46
N GLY A 251 -25.50 -13.27 0.35
CA GLY A 251 -25.44 -12.67 1.67
C GLY A 251 -25.25 -13.67 2.80
N ASP A 252 -25.76 -14.88 2.62
CA ASP A 252 -25.69 -15.95 3.61
C ASP A 252 -24.73 -17.04 3.15
N LEU A 253 -23.91 -17.55 4.08
CA LEU A 253 -22.93 -18.60 3.81
C LEU A 253 -23.59 -19.87 3.27
N ASP A 254 -24.78 -20.22 3.77
CA ASP A 254 -25.55 -21.38 3.31
C ASP A 254 -26.01 -21.23 1.85
N SER A 255 -26.43 -20.02 1.47
CA SER A 255 -26.79 -19.73 0.08
C SER A 255 -25.57 -19.82 -0.84
N TRP A 256 -24.41 -19.34 -0.38
CA TRP A 256 -23.15 -19.40 -1.14
C TRP A 256 -22.67 -20.84 -1.37
N TYR A 257 -22.73 -21.72 -0.36
CA TYR A 257 -22.33 -23.12 -0.50
C TYR A 257 -23.16 -23.90 -1.54
N SER A 258 -24.40 -23.48 -1.79
CA SER A 258 -25.28 -24.12 -2.79
C SER A 258 -25.09 -23.61 -4.21
N VAL A 259 -24.35 -22.51 -4.40
CA VAL A 259 -24.13 -21.89 -5.71
C VAL A 259 -22.98 -22.59 -6.43
N ARG A 260 -23.22 -22.95 -7.70
CA ARG A 260 -22.15 -23.50 -8.54
C ARG A 260 -21.18 -22.39 -8.94
N GLN A 261 -19.88 -22.65 -8.85
CA GLN A 261 -18.82 -21.67 -9.16
C GLN A 261 -18.93 -21.05 -10.56
N ILE A 262 -19.54 -21.75 -11.52
CA ILE A 262 -19.82 -21.25 -12.88
C ILE A 262 -20.76 -20.04 -12.87
N GLU A 263 -21.69 -19.97 -11.91
CA GLU A 263 -22.64 -18.87 -11.78
C GLU A 263 -21.96 -17.59 -11.32
N LEU A 264 -20.79 -17.68 -10.68
CA LEU A 264 -19.95 -16.55 -10.26
C LEU A 264 -18.99 -16.06 -11.36
N PHE A 265 -18.92 -16.75 -12.50
CA PHE A 265 -17.96 -16.45 -13.56
C PHE A 265 -18.10 -15.03 -14.11
N HIS A 266 -19.32 -14.49 -14.17
CA HIS A 266 -19.57 -13.13 -14.64
C HIS A 266 -18.89 -12.06 -13.76
N TRP A 267 -18.78 -12.30 -12.44
CA TRP A 267 -18.02 -11.41 -11.54
C TRP A 267 -16.51 -11.51 -11.78
N SER A 268 -15.99 -12.71 -12.05
CA SER A 268 -14.59 -12.88 -12.44
C SER A 268 -14.28 -12.22 -13.79
N LEU A 269 -15.22 -12.27 -14.74
CA LEU A 269 -15.10 -11.58 -16.03
C LEU A 269 -15.09 -10.06 -15.83
N LEU A 270 -16.01 -9.51 -15.03
CA LEU A 270 -16.02 -8.09 -14.67
C LEU A 270 -14.69 -7.66 -14.05
N PHE A 271 -14.17 -8.47 -13.12
CA PHE A 271 -12.87 -8.24 -12.50
C PHE A 271 -11.72 -8.26 -13.52
N GLY A 272 -11.72 -9.23 -14.45
CA GLY A 272 -10.76 -9.32 -15.55
C GLY A 272 -10.81 -8.12 -16.48
N ILE A 273 -12.02 -7.66 -16.86
CA ILE A 273 -12.23 -6.46 -17.69
C ILE A 273 -11.70 -5.22 -16.97
N ALA A 274 -12.02 -5.04 -15.69
CA ALA A 274 -11.52 -3.91 -14.90
C ALA A 274 -9.98 -3.89 -14.84
N ALA A 275 -9.37 -5.05 -14.63
CA ALA A 275 -7.91 -5.19 -14.65
C ALA A 275 -7.32 -4.84 -16.03
N ALA A 276 -7.91 -5.34 -17.11
CA ALA A 276 -7.50 -5.04 -18.48
C ALA A 276 -7.62 -3.54 -18.82
N VAL A 277 -8.70 -2.88 -18.41
CA VAL A 277 -8.88 -1.43 -18.56
C VAL A 277 -7.78 -0.66 -17.83
N VAL A 278 -7.45 -1.05 -16.60
CA VAL A 278 -6.39 -0.40 -15.81
C VAL A 278 -5.01 -0.63 -16.43
N ILE A 279 -4.72 -1.83 -16.96
CA ILE A 279 -3.50 -2.12 -17.73
C ILE A 279 -3.42 -1.22 -18.96
N TRP A 280 -4.51 -1.17 -19.74
CA TRP A 280 -4.58 -0.35 -20.96
C TRP A 280 -4.38 1.14 -20.66
N LEU A 281 -5.04 1.67 -19.61
CA LEU A 281 -4.83 3.04 -19.14
C LEU A 281 -3.39 3.28 -18.70
N GLY A 282 -2.78 2.32 -18.01
CA GLY A 282 -1.39 2.38 -17.59
C GLY A 282 -0.41 2.36 -18.75
N LEU A 283 -0.68 1.61 -19.82
CA LEU A 283 0.11 1.62 -21.05
C LEU A 283 -0.05 2.93 -21.80
N LYS A 284 -1.29 3.42 -21.97
CA LYS A 284 -1.60 4.66 -22.68
C LYS A 284 -0.99 5.90 -22.01
N ARG A 285 -0.89 5.91 -20.68
CA ARG A 285 -0.34 7.04 -19.89
C ARG A 285 1.11 6.83 -19.44
N ASP A 286 1.74 5.73 -19.84
CA ASP A 286 3.03 5.26 -19.33
C ASP A 286 3.11 5.25 -17.78
N ASP A 287 1.98 4.95 -17.12
CA ASP A 287 1.90 4.91 -15.67
C ASP A 287 2.24 3.50 -15.16
N ALA A 288 3.43 3.35 -14.58
CA ALA A 288 3.88 2.11 -13.97
C ALA A 288 3.00 1.62 -12.81
N MET A 289 2.35 2.54 -12.07
CA MET A 289 1.49 2.18 -10.95
C MET A 289 0.22 1.48 -11.44
N LEU A 290 -0.45 2.06 -12.45
CA LEU A 290 -1.65 1.47 -13.04
C LEU A 290 -1.35 0.11 -13.68
N ARG A 291 -0.27 0.03 -14.47
CA ARG A 291 0.18 -1.25 -15.04
C ARG A 291 0.42 -2.31 -13.97
N GLY A 292 1.11 -1.92 -12.89
CA GLY A 292 1.39 -2.80 -11.75
C GLY A 292 0.11 -3.30 -11.07
N PHE A 293 -0.81 -2.41 -10.72
CA PHE A 293 -2.10 -2.78 -10.11
C PHE A 293 -2.89 -3.73 -11.02
N GLY A 294 -3.08 -3.37 -12.28
CA GLY A 294 -3.87 -4.17 -13.21
C GLY A 294 -3.26 -5.55 -13.45
N LEU A 295 -1.93 -5.65 -13.64
CA LEU A 295 -1.26 -6.94 -13.82
C LEU A 295 -1.31 -7.80 -12.56
N THR A 296 -1.02 -7.23 -11.38
CA THR A 296 -1.06 -7.95 -10.11
C THR A 296 -2.45 -8.50 -9.83
N PHE A 297 -3.49 -7.68 -9.96
CA PHE A 297 -4.86 -8.12 -9.70
C PHE A 297 -5.42 -9.05 -10.78
N LEU A 298 -4.96 -8.94 -12.03
CA LEU A 298 -5.25 -9.94 -13.07
C LEU A 298 -4.64 -11.30 -12.71
N CYS A 299 -3.39 -11.33 -12.25
CA CYS A 299 -2.77 -12.56 -11.75
C CYS A 299 -3.54 -13.14 -10.55
N ILE A 300 -3.93 -12.30 -9.58
CA ILE A 300 -4.75 -12.73 -8.44
C ILE A 300 -6.06 -13.37 -8.93
N ASN A 301 -6.77 -12.75 -9.88
CA ASN A 301 -8.00 -13.30 -10.44
C ASN A 301 -7.75 -14.67 -11.10
N LEU A 302 -6.75 -14.77 -11.98
CA LEU A 302 -6.40 -16.00 -12.68
C LEU A 302 -6.01 -17.13 -11.73
N TYR A 303 -5.16 -16.85 -10.73
CA TYR A 303 -4.77 -17.86 -9.74
C TYR A 303 -5.95 -18.23 -8.85
N THR A 304 -6.81 -17.29 -8.47
CA THR A 304 -8.03 -17.61 -7.71
C THR A 304 -8.90 -18.60 -8.51
N ARG A 305 -9.10 -18.36 -9.81
CA ARG A 305 -9.83 -19.30 -10.68
C ARG A 305 -9.12 -20.64 -10.83
N PHE A 306 -7.79 -20.65 -10.92
CA PHE A 306 -7.02 -21.88 -10.98
C PHE A 306 -7.26 -22.74 -9.73
N PHE A 307 -7.23 -22.15 -8.54
CA PHE A 307 -7.56 -22.86 -7.31
C PHE A 307 -9.01 -23.34 -7.32
N GLU A 308 -9.96 -22.50 -7.67
CA GLU A 308 -11.38 -22.88 -7.63
C GLU A 308 -11.76 -24.01 -8.59
N PHE A 309 -11.24 -24.03 -9.82
CA PHE A 309 -11.59 -25.05 -10.80
C PHE A 309 -10.77 -26.33 -10.69
N PHE A 310 -9.50 -26.24 -10.27
CA PHE A 310 -8.58 -27.38 -10.32
C PHE A 310 -8.25 -27.98 -8.95
N TRP A 311 -8.62 -27.35 -7.84
CA TRP A 311 -8.28 -27.87 -6.51
C TRP A 311 -8.84 -29.28 -6.28
N ASP A 312 -10.13 -29.50 -6.52
CA ASP A 312 -10.75 -30.82 -6.27
C ASP A 312 -10.76 -31.72 -7.52
N SER A 313 -10.66 -31.14 -8.71
CA SER A 313 -10.73 -31.88 -9.98
C SER A 313 -9.40 -32.49 -10.43
N MET A 314 -8.27 -32.15 -9.80
CA MET A 314 -6.93 -32.54 -10.23
C MET A 314 -6.15 -33.27 -9.14
N PRO A 315 -5.33 -34.29 -9.47
CA PRO A 315 -4.40 -34.87 -8.50
C PRO A 315 -3.45 -33.78 -7.97
N LYS A 316 -3.30 -33.70 -6.65
CA LYS A 316 -2.56 -32.61 -5.98
C LYS A 316 -1.13 -32.45 -6.51
N ALA A 317 -0.48 -33.56 -6.86
CA ALA A 317 0.85 -33.54 -7.47
C ALA A 317 0.87 -32.74 -8.79
N ILE A 318 -0.08 -33.01 -9.71
CA ILE A 318 -0.14 -32.33 -10.99
C ILE A 318 -0.57 -30.86 -10.80
N PHE A 319 -1.50 -30.60 -9.87
CA PHE A 319 -1.91 -29.24 -9.49
C PHE A 319 -0.71 -28.39 -9.07
N PHE A 320 0.12 -28.89 -8.14
CA PHE A 320 1.30 -28.16 -7.66
C PHE A 320 2.42 -28.07 -8.71
N VAL A 321 2.56 -29.05 -9.61
CA VAL A 321 3.49 -28.97 -10.74
C VAL A 321 3.08 -27.86 -11.70
N VAL A 322 1.80 -27.78 -12.09
CA VAL A 322 1.29 -26.72 -12.97
C VAL A 322 1.43 -25.34 -12.31
N LEU A 323 1.06 -25.24 -11.02
CA LEU A 323 1.24 -24.02 -10.25
C LEU A 323 2.70 -23.58 -10.21
N GLY A 324 3.61 -24.50 -9.88
CA GLY A 324 5.05 -24.26 -9.82
C GLY A 324 5.63 -23.83 -11.16
N LEU A 325 5.30 -24.52 -12.25
CA LEU A 325 5.73 -24.15 -13.61
C LEU A 325 5.21 -22.79 -14.04
N SER A 326 3.96 -22.44 -13.71
CA SER A 326 3.38 -21.14 -14.03
C SER A 326 4.11 -19.99 -13.30
N LEU A 327 4.38 -20.17 -12.00
CA LEU A 327 5.11 -19.19 -11.19
C LEU A 327 6.56 -19.07 -11.61
N TRP A 328 7.21 -20.20 -11.95
CA TRP A 328 8.55 -20.22 -12.50
C TRP A 328 8.62 -19.49 -13.84
N ALA A 329 7.68 -19.75 -14.76
CA ALA A 329 7.62 -19.05 -16.04
C ALA A 329 7.44 -17.55 -15.84
N LEU A 330 6.53 -17.14 -14.95
CA LEU A 330 6.30 -15.73 -14.62
C LEU A 330 7.56 -15.08 -14.02
N GLY A 331 8.25 -15.76 -13.11
CA GLY A 331 9.52 -15.33 -12.55
C GLY A 331 10.62 -15.22 -13.61
N HIS A 332 10.73 -16.20 -14.51
CA HIS A 332 11.70 -16.21 -15.60
C HIS A 332 11.45 -15.07 -16.61
N TYR A 333 10.19 -14.78 -16.96
CA TYR A 333 9.85 -13.63 -17.79
C TYR A 333 10.18 -12.30 -17.10
N ALA A 334 9.88 -12.17 -15.81
CA ALA A 334 10.25 -11.00 -15.03
C ALA A 334 11.77 -10.81 -14.99
N GLU A 335 12.52 -11.89 -14.82
CA GLU A 335 13.98 -11.89 -14.86
C GLU A 335 14.51 -11.48 -16.25
N LYS A 336 13.96 -12.04 -17.33
CA LYS A 336 14.35 -11.68 -18.70
C LYS A 336 14.13 -10.20 -19.00
N ILE A 337 13.00 -9.64 -18.57
CA ILE A 337 12.73 -8.19 -18.70
C ILE A 337 13.73 -7.38 -17.87
N TRP A 338 14.05 -7.85 -16.67
CA TRP A 338 15.05 -7.20 -15.82
C TRP A 338 16.46 -7.24 -16.42
N GLN A 339 16.83 -8.37 -17.04
CA GLN A 339 18.10 -8.58 -17.74
C GLN A 339 18.16 -7.85 -19.09
N LEU A 340 17.06 -7.61 -19.80
CA LEU A 340 17.05 -6.76 -21.00
C LEU A 340 17.51 -5.32 -20.69
N GLY A 341 17.35 -4.87 -19.43
CA GLY A 341 17.96 -3.64 -18.92
C GLY A 341 19.46 -3.72 -18.59
N ARG A 342 20.09 -4.90 -18.71
CA ARG A 342 21.51 -5.22 -18.44
C ARG A 342 22.09 -6.03 -19.63
N LYS A 343 22.66 -5.37 -20.62
CA LYS A 343 23.34 -6.05 -21.74
C LYS A 343 24.60 -6.82 -21.26
N PRO A 344 25.08 -7.84 -22.01
CA PRO A 344 26.03 -8.88 -21.55
C PRO A 344 27.44 -8.42 -21.12
N HIS A 345 27.77 -7.13 -21.20
CA HIS A 345 29.07 -6.62 -20.74
C HIS A 345 29.12 -6.31 -19.23
N ASP A 346 28.03 -6.53 -18.50
CA ASP A 346 27.97 -6.36 -17.03
C ASP A 346 28.42 -7.62 -16.25
N LEU A 347 28.93 -8.66 -16.92
CA LEU A 347 29.33 -9.94 -16.30
C LEU A 347 30.82 -10.06 -15.93
N THR A 348 31.63 -9.04 -16.23
CA THR A 348 33.02 -8.97 -15.77
C THR A 348 33.11 -7.89 -14.71
N ASP A 349 32.87 -8.27 -13.45
CA ASP A 349 33.41 -7.69 -12.21
C ASP A 349 32.52 -8.17 -11.05
N ASP A 350 32.61 -9.48 -10.77
CA ASP A 350 32.27 -10.03 -9.45
C ASP A 350 33.31 -9.56 -8.41
#